data_AF-A0A9E3B1E6-F1
#
_entry.id   AF-A0A9E3B1E6-F1
#
_cell.length_a   1.000
_cell.length_b   1.000
_cell.length_c   1.000
_cell.angle_alpha   90.00
_cell.angle_beta   90.00
_cell.angle_gamma   90.00
#
_symmetry.space_group_name_H-M   'P 1'
#
loop_
_entity.id
_entity.type
_entity.pdbx_description
1 polymer ?
#
loop_
_entity_poly.entity_id
_entity_poly.type
_entity_poly.pdbx_seq_one_letter_code
_entity_poly.pdbx_strand_id
1 'polypeptide(L)'
;MTQSVNNVEQVLAEHIARLHACLQHVSGDSHGPEEGSDAWLLLDALVRNDENGEYDNATLTSRFEQSGHWLAEQGGKLDTRLSGLQHYVDALASELKKILAIRPELLTEAISRLYRLQSICILALTRGYQSVTDELLVDKSNATRRLEQRLVALQRINGVSNSTMDLDQTLEVTAQVVAEELQVDLCSIFFYDELQRMLTLRATNGPRPLGGMHFTLRLGEGYSGWVADKGRPLVVQNAMTDANFAGEAHAYNSEYHGLMVLPIIFFGNDERLIGVISVQATEVRDFTHDEISFVEVVAGIVAISIENGHLYEQTDEQLRRKVHELATIHRVSWVIASTLNLDEVLQMITTQAVHLSGAERFCIFELDPDLRRLHVLAHYGLDNGLASHIQIGVGQCCAGRCVQTGR
;
A
#
# COMPACT_ATOMS: atom_id res chain seq x y z
N MET A 1 23.97 -85.98 21.56
CA MET A 1 24.68 -84.75 21.13
C MET A 1 24.14 -84.33 19.80
N THR A 2 23.23 -83.35 19.79
CA THR A 2 22.84 -82.57 18.61
C THR A 2 22.31 -81.25 19.15
N GLN A 3 22.94 -80.17 18.70
CA GLN A 3 22.91 -78.83 19.28
C GLN A 3 21.55 -78.16 19.15
N SER A 4 21.14 -77.46 20.21
CA SER A 4 20.08 -76.44 20.15
C SER A 4 20.47 -75.37 19.15
N VAL A 5 19.69 -75.21 18.08
CA VAL A 5 19.82 -74.10 17.13
C VAL A 5 19.31 -72.85 17.85
N ASN A 6 20.20 -72.10 18.51
CA ASN A 6 19.85 -70.83 19.14
C ASN A 6 19.61 -69.78 18.03
N ASN A 7 18.39 -69.22 17.97
CA ASN A 7 18.03 -68.10 17.10
C ASN A 7 18.90 -66.87 17.40
N VAL A 8 19.13 -66.00 16.41
CA VAL A 8 19.95 -64.78 16.52
C VAL A 8 19.54 -63.94 17.73
N GLU A 9 18.24 -63.75 17.95
CA GLU A 9 17.68 -63.00 19.08
C GLU A 9 18.17 -63.50 20.44
N GLN A 10 18.11 -64.80 20.67
CA GLN A 10 18.52 -65.40 21.93
C GLN A 10 20.01 -65.16 22.18
N VAL A 11 20.82 -65.25 21.13
CA VAL A 11 22.26 -65.00 21.21
C VAL A 11 22.57 -63.53 21.50
N LEU A 12 21.83 -62.60 20.86
CA LEU A 12 21.99 -61.18 21.09
C LEU A 12 21.53 -60.77 22.50
N ALA A 13 20.43 -61.34 22.97
CA ALA A 13 19.92 -61.14 24.33
C ALA A 13 20.92 -61.63 25.38
N GLU A 14 21.54 -62.80 25.18
CA GLU A 14 22.62 -63.32 26.05
C GLU A 14 23.84 -62.38 26.12
N HIS A 15 24.09 -61.59 25.05
CA HIS A 15 25.24 -60.69 24.95
C HIS A 15 24.86 -59.21 25.06
N ILE A 16 23.64 -58.88 25.52
CA ILE A 16 23.12 -57.51 25.54
C ILE A 16 23.99 -56.56 26.38
N ALA A 17 24.51 -57.03 27.52
CA ALA A 17 25.41 -56.25 28.38
C ALA A 17 26.70 -55.84 27.65
N ARG A 18 27.22 -56.71 26.78
CA ARG A 18 28.43 -56.46 25.99
C ARG A 18 28.16 -55.46 24.86
N LEU A 19 26.98 -55.54 24.23
CA LEU A 19 26.56 -54.60 23.20
C LEU A 19 26.30 -53.20 23.81
N HIS A 20 25.69 -53.11 24.99
CA HIS A 20 25.57 -51.86 25.74
C HIS A 20 26.94 -51.25 26.07
N ALA A 21 27.89 -52.06 26.56
CA ALA A 21 29.25 -51.60 26.86
C ALA A 21 29.99 -51.08 25.61
N CYS A 22 29.71 -51.68 24.44
CA CYS A 22 30.25 -51.19 23.17
C CYS A 22 29.72 -49.80 22.82
N LEU A 23 28.40 -49.58 22.94
CA LEU A 23 27.78 -48.28 22.69
C LEU A 23 28.14 -47.22 23.73
N GLN A 24 28.33 -47.61 24.99
CA GLN A 24 28.90 -46.77 26.06
C GLN A 24 30.24 -46.15 25.63
N HIS A 25 31.14 -46.99 25.14
CA HIS A 25 32.47 -46.56 24.76
C HIS A 25 32.46 -45.57 23.59
N VAL A 26 31.54 -45.76 22.64
CA VAL A 26 31.45 -44.94 21.42
C VAL A 26 30.68 -43.63 21.64
N SER A 27 29.66 -43.64 22.51
CA SER A 27 28.94 -42.43 22.91
C SER A 27 29.77 -41.52 23.83
N GLY A 28 30.80 -42.06 24.48
CA GLY A 28 31.57 -41.34 25.50
C GLY A 28 30.80 -41.15 26.81
N ASP A 29 29.67 -41.86 26.97
CA ASP A 29 28.78 -41.71 28.09
C ASP A 29 29.09 -42.73 29.20
N SER A 30 29.12 -42.25 30.44
CA SER A 30 29.61 -43.03 31.59
C SER A 30 28.60 -44.07 32.11
N HIS A 31 27.32 -43.90 31.78
CA HIS A 31 26.21 -44.75 32.24
C HIS A 31 25.59 -45.60 31.11
N GLY A 32 26.00 -45.35 29.86
CA GLY A 32 25.49 -46.02 28.66
C GLY A 32 24.35 -45.37 27.97
N PRO A 33 23.93 -45.93 26.83
CA PRO A 33 22.98 -45.26 25.97
C PRO A 33 21.69 -45.07 26.77
N GLU A 34 21.38 -43.80 27.06
CA GLU A 34 20.18 -43.41 27.80
C GLU A 34 18.93 -43.98 27.14
N GLU A 35 17.95 -44.37 27.94
CA GLU A 35 16.68 -44.90 27.43
C GLU A 35 16.02 -43.87 26.49
N GLY A 36 15.71 -44.29 25.26
CA GLY A 36 15.18 -43.40 24.22
C GLY A 36 16.24 -42.66 23.38
N SER A 37 17.54 -42.79 23.67
CA SER A 37 18.60 -42.32 22.78
C SER A 37 18.67 -43.14 21.48
N ASP A 38 19.23 -42.58 20.41
CA ASP A 38 19.37 -43.28 19.11
C ASP A 38 20.12 -44.62 19.26
N ALA A 39 21.16 -44.65 20.09
CA ALA A 39 21.94 -45.84 20.38
C ALA A 39 21.12 -46.89 21.14
N TRP A 40 20.29 -46.47 22.09
CA TRP A 40 19.40 -47.36 22.84
C TRP A 40 18.30 -47.92 21.96
N LEU A 41 17.60 -47.06 21.20
CA LEU A 41 16.53 -47.44 20.29
C LEU A 41 17.03 -48.44 19.23
N LEU A 42 18.22 -48.20 18.67
CA LEU A 42 18.81 -49.09 17.68
C LEU A 42 19.18 -50.45 18.28
N LEU A 43 19.73 -50.47 19.50
CA LEU A 43 20.09 -51.72 20.18
C LEU A 43 18.85 -52.50 20.60
N ASP A 44 17.83 -51.84 21.15
CA ASP A 44 16.58 -52.47 21.58
C ASP A 44 15.87 -53.13 20.38
N ALA A 45 15.76 -52.41 19.25
CA ALA A 45 15.20 -52.95 18.00
C ALA A 45 16.07 -54.06 17.36
N LEU A 46 17.39 -54.05 17.59
CA LEU A 46 18.28 -55.11 17.12
C LEU A 46 18.09 -56.41 17.90
N VAL A 47 17.79 -56.32 19.20
CA VAL A 47 17.60 -57.49 20.08
C VAL A 47 16.18 -58.03 20.01
N ARG A 48 15.15 -57.17 20.02
CA ARG A 48 13.74 -57.56 20.00
C ARG A 48 13.27 -57.82 18.58
N ASN A 49 13.11 -59.08 18.16
CA ASN A 49 12.38 -59.36 16.92
C ASN A 49 10.95 -59.74 17.27
N ASP A 50 10.03 -59.37 16.40
CA ASP A 50 8.68 -59.92 16.40
C ASP A 50 8.51 -60.64 15.06
N GLU A 51 8.07 -61.90 15.07
CA GLU A 51 8.01 -62.77 13.89
C GLU A 51 7.11 -62.22 12.75
N ASN A 52 6.37 -61.13 13.00
CA ASN A 52 5.54 -60.41 12.03
C ASN A 52 6.02 -58.98 11.65
N GLY A 53 7.14 -58.48 12.19
CA GLY A 53 7.95 -57.37 11.63
C GLY A 53 7.34 -55.96 11.42
N GLU A 54 6.02 -55.74 11.59
CA GLU A 54 5.38 -54.46 11.25
C GLU A 54 5.21 -53.50 12.45
N TYR A 55 4.96 -54.01 13.66
CA TYR A 55 4.56 -53.16 14.80
C TYR A 55 5.75 -52.46 15.49
N ASP A 56 6.91 -53.13 15.57
CA ASP A 56 8.10 -52.59 16.25
C ASP A 56 8.84 -51.56 15.38
N ASN A 57 8.88 -51.79 14.06
CA ASN A 57 9.46 -50.85 13.10
C ASN A 57 8.66 -49.54 13.00
N ALA A 58 7.33 -49.59 13.15
CA ALA A 58 6.49 -48.39 13.17
C ALA A 58 6.81 -47.51 14.38
N THR A 59 7.03 -48.12 15.55
CA THR A 59 7.40 -47.42 16.79
C THR A 59 8.78 -46.79 16.67
N LEU A 60 9.76 -47.54 16.15
CA LEU A 60 11.12 -47.03 15.88
C LEU A 60 11.09 -45.87 14.88
N THR A 61 10.35 -46.01 13.78
CA THR A 61 10.18 -44.97 12.76
C THR A 61 9.60 -43.70 13.37
N SER A 62 8.52 -43.80 14.14
CA SER A 62 7.89 -42.66 14.79
C SER A 62 8.81 -41.93 15.77
N ARG A 63 9.60 -42.68 16.56
CA ARG A 63 10.58 -42.09 17.49
C ARG A 63 11.71 -41.36 16.76
N PHE A 64 12.23 -41.92 15.67
CA PHE A 64 13.27 -41.26 14.87
C PHE A 64 12.72 -40.07 14.07
N GLU A 65 11.48 -40.10 13.59
CA GLU A 65 10.79 -38.94 12.99
C GLU A 65 10.64 -37.81 14.02
N GLN A 66 10.17 -38.10 15.24
CA GLN A 66 10.07 -37.11 16.33
C GLN A 66 11.44 -36.53 16.71
N SER A 67 12.48 -37.37 16.77
CA SER A 67 13.85 -36.95 17.03
C SER A 67 14.38 -36.02 15.93
N GLY A 68 14.12 -36.34 14.66
CA GLY A 68 14.44 -35.49 13.52
C GLY A 68 13.73 -34.13 13.57
N HIS A 69 12.44 -34.13 13.95
CA HIS A 69 11.65 -32.92 14.14
C HIS A 69 12.25 -32.02 15.23
N TRP A 70 12.50 -32.57 16.43
CA TRP A 70 13.11 -31.84 17.53
C TRP A 70 14.50 -31.30 17.18
N LEU A 71 15.31 -32.08 16.47
CA LEU A 71 16.64 -31.64 16.01
C LEU A 71 16.55 -30.41 15.11
N ALA A 72 15.58 -30.36 14.20
CA ALA A 72 15.35 -29.23 13.31
C ALA A 72 14.88 -27.99 14.08
N GLU A 73 13.96 -28.13 15.03
CA GLU A 73 13.47 -27.03 15.89
C GLU A 73 14.60 -26.38 16.70
N GLN A 74 15.55 -27.18 17.19
CA GLN A 74 16.70 -26.69 17.97
C GLN A 74 17.85 -26.16 17.08
N GLY A 75 17.70 -26.17 15.76
CA GLY A 75 18.74 -25.74 14.82
C GLY A 75 19.97 -26.67 14.77
N GLY A 76 19.79 -27.93 15.15
CA GLY A 76 20.84 -28.95 15.09
C GLY A 76 21.17 -29.36 13.67
N LYS A 77 22.36 -29.93 13.45
CA LYS A 77 22.82 -30.35 12.12
C LYS A 77 22.51 -31.83 11.88
N LEU A 78 21.69 -32.11 10.86
CA LEU A 78 21.34 -33.47 10.43
C LEU A 78 22.57 -34.34 10.18
N ASP A 79 23.57 -33.83 9.44
CA ASP A 79 24.81 -34.56 9.12
C ASP A 79 25.56 -35.03 10.37
N THR A 80 25.59 -34.20 11.42
CA THR A 80 26.25 -34.55 12.68
C THR A 80 25.51 -35.68 13.38
N ARG A 81 24.17 -35.67 13.34
CA ARG A 81 23.36 -36.73 13.94
C ARG A 81 23.45 -38.04 13.16
N LEU A 82 23.38 -37.99 11.82
CA LEU A 82 23.55 -39.15 10.94
C LEU A 82 24.95 -39.76 11.08
N SER A 83 25.98 -38.93 11.20
CA SER A 83 27.34 -39.40 11.47
C SER A 83 27.39 -40.13 12.82
N GLY A 84 26.78 -39.60 13.89
CA GLY A 84 26.69 -40.29 15.18
C GLY A 84 26.02 -41.66 15.08
N LEU A 85 24.90 -41.75 14.36
CA LEU A 85 24.20 -43.02 14.11
C LEU A 85 25.08 -44.04 13.37
N GLN A 86 25.84 -43.60 12.36
CA GLN A 86 26.79 -44.45 11.64
C GLN A 86 27.87 -45.01 12.58
N HIS A 87 28.41 -44.19 13.48
CA HIS A 87 29.41 -44.65 14.46
C HIS A 87 28.85 -45.75 15.37
N TYR A 88 27.59 -45.65 15.81
CA TYR A 88 26.95 -46.71 16.60
C TYR A 88 26.77 -48.01 15.81
N VAL A 89 26.35 -47.90 14.55
CA VAL A 89 26.19 -49.06 13.66
C VAL A 89 27.54 -49.76 13.42
N ASP A 90 28.61 -49.01 13.14
CA ASP A 90 29.94 -49.58 12.90
C ASP A 90 30.48 -50.30 14.14
N ALA A 91 30.23 -49.71 15.32
CA ALA A 91 30.60 -50.30 16.60
C ALA A 91 29.86 -51.63 16.85
N LEU A 92 28.54 -51.63 16.67
CA LEU A 92 27.72 -52.83 16.80
C LEU A 92 28.13 -53.91 15.79
N ALA A 93 28.34 -53.54 14.52
CA ALA A 93 28.79 -54.48 13.49
C ALA A 93 30.14 -55.12 13.83
N SER A 94 31.08 -54.33 14.36
CA SER A 94 32.38 -54.83 14.84
C SER A 94 32.22 -55.80 16.01
N GLU A 95 31.33 -55.49 16.95
CA GLU A 95 31.12 -56.33 18.13
C GLU A 95 30.35 -57.62 17.81
N LEU A 96 29.38 -57.56 16.89
CA LEU A 96 28.68 -58.73 16.35
C LEU A 96 29.64 -59.71 15.69
N LYS A 97 30.62 -59.22 14.90
CA LYS A 97 31.68 -60.05 14.31
C LYS A 97 32.47 -60.81 15.37
N LYS A 98 32.72 -60.21 16.54
CA LYS A 98 33.42 -60.87 17.65
C LYS A 98 32.53 -61.89 18.37
N ILE A 99 31.26 -61.57 18.60
CA ILE A 99 30.29 -62.44 19.31
C ILE A 99 29.95 -63.69 18.47
N LEU A 100 29.83 -63.52 17.16
CA LEU A 100 29.36 -64.55 16.22
C LEU A 100 30.47 -65.12 15.34
N ALA A 101 31.74 -64.95 15.71
CA ALA A 101 32.90 -65.38 14.91
C ALA A 101 32.87 -66.86 14.47
N ILE A 102 32.24 -67.73 15.28
CA ILE A 102 32.16 -69.19 15.05
C ILE A 102 30.80 -69.59 14.43
N ARG A 103 29.91 -68.62 14.14
CA ARG A 103 28.53 -68.84 13.65
C ARG A 103 28.22 -67.91 12.45
N PRO A 104 28.74 -68.22 11.25
CA PRO A 104 28.68 -67.33 10.08
C PRO A 104 27.26 -67.08 9.56
N GLU A 105 26.36 -68.05 9.68
CA GLU A 105 24.95 -67.90 9.27
C GLU A 105 24.22 -66.87 10.15
N LEU A 106 24.37 -66.98 11.48
CA LEU A 106 23.80 -66.03 12.44
C LEU A 106 24.43 -64.63 12.33
N LEU A 107 25.74 -64.56 12.00
CA LEU A 107 26.43 -63.29 11.78
C LEU A 107 25.85 -62.55 10.57
N THR A 108 25.60 -63.26 9.48
CA THR A 108 25.04 -62.69 8.24
C THR A 108 23.64 -62.14 8.49
N GLU A 109 22.81 -62.87 9.23
CA GLU A 109 21.47 -62.43 9.61
C GLU A 109 21.51 -61.19 10.53
N ALA A 110 22.32 -61.22 11.60
CA ALA A 110 22.44 -60.11 12.53
C ALA A 110 22.96 -58.81 11.87
N ILE A 111 23.95 -58.93 10.98
CA ILE A 111 24.47 -57.79 10.21
C ILE A 111 23.42 -57.24 9.25
N SER A 112 22.72 -58.12 8.52
CA SER A 112 21.67 -57.70 7.57
C SER A 112 20.55 -56.97 8.30
N ARG A 113 20.16 -57.46 9.48
CA ARG A 113 19.18 -56.82 10.34
C ARG A 113 19.63 -55.45 10.84
N LEU A 114 20.89 -55.32 11.28
CA LEU A 114 21.44 -54.03 11.73
C LEU A 114 21.41 -52.98 10.62
N TYR A 115 21.85 -53.31 9.41
CA TYR A 115 21.84 -52.38 8.27
C TYR A 115 20.41 -52.04 7.80
N ARG A 116 19.46 -52.97 7.92
CA ARG A 116 18.04 -52.69 7.68
C ARG A 116 17.51 -51.66 8.67
N LEU A 117 17.76 -51.85 9.98
CA LEU A 117 17.36 -50.92 11.03
C LEU A 117 18.01 -49.55 10.84
N GLN A 118 19.30 -49.51 10.50
CA GLN A 118 19.98 -48.26 10.15
C GLN A 118 19.25 -47.50 9.04
N SER A 119 18.88 -48.20 7.96
CA SER A 119 18.21 -47.57 6.81
C SER A 119 16.86 -46.97 7.22
N ILE A 120 16.09 -47.67 8.06
CA ILE A 120 14.81 -47.18 8.62
C ILE A 120 15.05 -45.92 9.46
N CYS A 121 16.03 -45.96 10.37
CA CYS A 121 16.35 -44.83 11.25
C CYS A 121 16.78 -43.58 10.46
N ILE A 122 17.66 -43.75 9.45
CA ILE A 122 18.12 -42.65 8.60
C ILE A 122 16.96 -42.02 7.84
N LEU A 123 16.10 -42.83 7.22
CA LEU A 123 14.94 -42.34 6.48
C LEU A 123 13.96 -41.60 7.38
N ALA A 124 13.61 -42.19 8.53
CA ALA A 124 12.72 -41.59 9.52
C ALA A 124 13.24 -40.25 10.04
N LEU A 125 14.51 -40.20 10.42
CA LEU A 125 15.14 -38.99 10.96
C LEU A 125 15.25 -37.89 9.90
N THR A 126 15.60 -38.26 8.67
CA THR A 126 15.65 -37.31 7.54
C THR A 126 14.27 -36.75 7.25
N ARG A 127 13.23 -37.59 7.24
CA ARG A 127 11.86 -37.17 6.97
C ARG A 127 11.31 -36.22 8.05
N GLY A 128 11.52 -36.53 9.32
CA GLY A 128 11.12 -35.67 10.43
C GLY A 128 11.86 -34.32 10.42
N TYR A 129 13.14 -34.33 10.09
CA TYR A 129 13.94 -33.10 9.95
C TYR A 129 13.46 -32.25 8.76
N GLN A 130 13.19 -32.89 7.62
CA GLN A 130 12.74 -32.22 6.41
C GLN A 130 11.36 -31.56 6.59
N SER A 131 10.44 -32.18 7.34
CA SER A 131 9.09 -31.62 7.52
C SER A 131 9.12 -30.23 8.15
N VAL A 132 9.99 -30.01 9.14
CA VAL A 132 10.15 -28.72 9.82
C VAL A 132 10.81 -27.69 8.91
N THR A 133 11.84 -28.09 8.16
CA THR A 133 12.52 -27.17 7.23
C THR A 133 11.61 -26.75 6.09
N ASP A 134 10.78 -27.65 5.58
CA ASP A 134 9.82 -27.35 4.51
C ASP A 134 8.73 -26.40 5.02
N GLU A 135 8.21 -26.62 6.24
CA GLU A 135 7.25 -25.74 6.89
C GLU A 135 7.82 -24.33 7.10
N LEU A 136 9.05 -24.21 7.62
CA LEU A 136 9.75 -22.93 7.76
C LEU A 136 9.98 -22.21 6.43
N LEU A 137 10.28 -22.95 5.35
CA LEU A 137 10.45 -22.38 4.01
C LEU A 137 9.13 -21.87 3.43
N VAL A 138 8.04 -22.61 3.62
CA VAL A 138 6.69 -22.22 3.21
C VAL A 138 6.24 -20.97 3.96
N ASP A 139 6.43 -20.93 5.29
CA ASP A 139 6.07 -19.77 6.10
C ASP A 139 6.86 -18.52 5.72
N LYS A 140 8.18 -18.67 5.50
CA LYS A 140 9.02 -17.57 5.03
C LYS A 140 8.61 -17.08 3.64
N SER A 141 8.26 -17.99 2.72
CA SER A 141 7.76 -17.66 1.39
C SER A 141 6.43 -16.91 1.46
N ASN A 142 5.49 -17.37 2.29
CA ASN A 142 4.20 -16.72 2.51
C ASN A 142 4.35 -15.34 3.14
N ALA A 143 5.23 -15.18 4.13
CA ALA A 143 5.53 -13.88 4.73
C ALA A 143 6.13 -12.90 3.71
N THR A 144 7.06 -13.39 2.88
CA THR A 144 7.70 -12.59 1.82
C THR A 144 6.68 -12.18 0.76
N ARG A 145 5.80 -13.10 0.35
CA ARG A 145 4.72 -12.82 -0.61
C ARG A 145 3.71 -11.81 -0.07
N ARG A 146 3.33 -11.90 1.21
CA ARG A 146 2.48 -10.90 1.87
C ARG A 146 3.16 -9.52 1.89
N LEU A 147 4.46 -9.46 2.15
CA LEU A 147 5.23 -8.22 2.11
C LEU A 147 5.31 -7.64 0.70
N GLU A 148 5.55 -8.47 -0.31
CA GLU A 148 5.56 -8.07 -1.73
C GLU A 148 4.19 -7.56 -2.19
N GLN A 149 3.10 -8.24 -1.81
CA GLN A 149 1.73 -7.79 -2.09
C GLN A 149 1.43 -6.44 -1.44
N ARG A 150 1.81 -6.27 -0.17
CA ARG A 150 1.71 -4.97 0.53
C ARG A 150 2.53 -3.90 -0.21
N LEU A 151 3.76 -4.20 -0.62
CA LEU A 151 4.58 -3.25 -1.39
C LEU A 151 3.96 -2.89 -2.74
N VAL A 152 3.38 -3.84 -3.46
CA VAL A 152 2.68 -3.58 -4.73
C VAL A 152 1.43 -2.73 -4.51
N ALA A 153 0.66 -2.97 -3.45
CA ALA A 153 -0.47 -2.12 -3.08
C ALA A 153 -0.02 -0.69 -2.76
N LEU A 154 1.03 -0.54 -1.94
CA LEU A 154 1.62 0.77 -1.64
C LEU A 154 2.20 1.46 -2.88
N GLN A 155 2.80 0.70 -3.81
CA GLN A 155 3.30 1.22 -5.08
C GLN A 155 2.18 1.61 -6.04
N ARG A 156 1.02 0.94 -6.02
CA ARG A 156 -0.16 1.39 -6.76
C ARG A 156 -0.67 2.71 -6.20
N ILE A 157 -0.75 2.85 -4.87
CA ILE A 157 -1.15 4.11 -4.23
C ILE A 157 -0.14 5.23 -4.57
N ASN A 158 1.17 4.95 -4.50
CA ASN A 158 2.21 5.93 -4.88
C ASN A 158 2.27 6.21 -6.38
N GLY A 159 2.01 5.22 -7.24
CA GLY A 159 2.02 5.38 -8.71
C GLY A 159 0.90 6.26 -9.22
N VAL A 160 -0.21 6.32 -8.47
CA VAL A 160 -1.32 7.26 -8.71
C VAL A 160 -0.96 8.69 -8.25
N SER A 161 -0.01 8.87 -7.33
CA SER A 161 0.46 10.19 -6.86
C SER A 161 1.40 10.93 -7.83
N ASN A 162 1.92 10.28 -8.89
CA ASN A 162 2.85 10.89 -9.86
C ASN A 162 2.20 11.30 -11.20
N SER A 163 0.89 11.10 -11.33
CA SER A 163 0.15 11.54 -12.51
C SER A 163 -0.62 12.81 -12.16
N THR A 164 -0.70 13.76 -13.10
CA THR A 164 -1.51 14.99 -13.04
C THR A 164 -3.02 14.69 -13.02
N MET A 165 -3.46 13.82 -12.11
CA MET A 165 -4.86 13.40 -11.92
C MET A 165 -5.43 13.98 -10.63
N ASP A 166 -6.72 14.26 -10.71
CA ASP A 166 -7.59 14.82 -9.69
C ASP A 166 -7.46 14.03 -8.37
N LEU A 167 -7.16 14.74 -7.27
CA LEU A 167 -7.00 14.17 -5.92
C LEU A 167 -8.18 13.23 -5.57
N ASP A 168 -9.37 13.59 -6.03
CA ASP A 168 -10.60 12.83 -5.81
C ASP A 168 -10.56 11.41 -6.40
N GLN A 169 -10.00 11.25 -7.60
CA GLN A 169 -9.85 9.93 -8.22
C GLN A 169 -8.87 9.04 -7.45
N THR A 170 -7.80 9.64 -6.90
CA THR A 170 -6.82 8.92 -6.09
C THR A 170 -7.45 8.37 -4.82
N LEU A 171 -8.30 9.17 -4.18
CA LEU A 171 -8.99 8.78 -2.94
C LEU A 171 -10.05 7.71 -3.20
N GLU A 172 -10.78 7.78 -4.32
CA GLU A 172 -11.74 6.72 -4.71
C GLU A 172 -11.03 5.38 -4.92
N VAL A 173 -9.91 5.37 -5.65
CA VAL A 173 -9.09 4.16 -5.83
C VAL A 173 -8.56 3.66 -4.49
N THR A 174 -8.12 4.56 -3.61
CA THR A 174 -7.62 4.19 -2.28
C THR A 174 -8.71 3.52 -1.45
N ALA A 175 -9.92 4.09 -1.42
CA ALA A 175 -11.05 3.49 -0.70
C ALA A 175 -11.40 2.10 -1.25
N GLN A 176 -11.35 1.91 -2.58
CA GLN A 176 -11.58 0.61 -3.21
C GLN A 176 -10.52 -0.42 -2.80
N VAL A 177 -9.23 -0.06 -2.87
CA VAL A 177 -8.13 -0.97 -2.52
C VAL A 177 -8.20 -1.37 -1.05
N VAL A 178 -8.50 -0.43 -0.16
CA VAL A 178 -8.68 -0.74 1.27
C VAL A 178 -9.83 -1.74 1.46
N ALA A 179 -10.97 -1.51 0.81
CA ALA A 179 -12.10 -2.42 0.93
C ALA A 179 -11.80 -3.84 0.41
N GLU A 180 -11.09 -3.95 -0.71
CA GLU A 180 -10.68 -5.22 -1.31
C GLU A 180 -9.66 -5.99 -0.45
N GLU A 181 -8.63 -5.30 0.06
CA GLU A 181 -7.56 -5.91 0.85
C GLU A 181 -8.07 -6.41 2.21
N LEU A 182 -8.96 -5.66 2.87
CA LEU A 182 -9.57 -6.09 4.13
C LEU A 182 -10.77 -7.04 3.94
N GLN A 183 -11.25 -7.23 2.71
CA GLN A 183 -12.50 -7.97 2.42
C GLN A 183 -13.67 -7.43 3.25
N VAL A 184 -13.94 -6.14 3.11
CA VAL A 184 -14.99 -5.41 3.81
C VAL A 184 -15.92 -4.72 2.82
N ASP A 185 -17.14 -4.43 3.26
CA ASP A 185 -18.19 -3.94 2.37
C ASP A 185 -17.99 -2.47 1.98
N LEU A 186 -17.52 -1.65 2.92
CA LEU A 186 -17.48 -0.22 2.75
C LEU A 186 -16.23 0.40 3.37
N CYS A 187 -15.58 1.27 2.61
CA CYS A 187 -14.54 2.18 3.02
C CYS A 187 -14.94 3.58 2.55
N SER A 188 -14.89 4.54 3.46
CA SER A 188 -15.20 5.94 3.22
C SER A 188 -14.07 6.82 3.74
N ILE A 189 -13.72 7.85 2.99
CA ILE A 189 -12.70 8.85 3.35
C ILE A 189 -13.39 10.19 3.51
N PHE A 190 -13.22 10.79 4.68
CA PHE A 190 -13.77 12.08 5.05
C PHE A 190 -12.66 13.11 5.19
N PHE A 191 -12.86 14.32 4.68
CA PHE A 191 -11.94 15.44 4.89
C PHE A 191 -12.43 16.35 5.99
N TYR A 192 -11.50 16.83 6.80
CA TYR A 192 -11.76 17.79 7.84
C TYR A 192 -11.59 19.22 7.31
N ASP A 193 -12.67 20.00 7.36
CA ASP A 193 -12.64 21.44 7.16
C ASP A 193 -12.46 22.13 8.52
N GLU A 194 -11.29 22.75 8.71
CA GLU A 194 -10.94 23.44 9.95
C GLU A 194 -11.78 24.70 10.20
N LEU A 195 -12.16 25.42 9.14
CA LEU A 195 -12.97 26.64 9.25
C LEU A 195 -14.40 26.33 9.69
N GLN A 196 -14.96 25.25 9.13
CA GLN A 196 -16.34 24.84 9.42
C GLN A 196 -16.45 23.85 10.59
N ARG A 197 -15.33 23.24 11.00
CA ARG A 197 -15.27 22.18 12.03
C ARG A 197 -16.15 20.97 11.67
N MET A 198 -16.14 20.59 10.41
CA MET A 198 -16.95 19.49 9.88
C MET A 198 -16.11 18.53 9.03
N LEU A 199 -16.47 17.26 9.10
CA LEU A 199 -16.04 16.22 8.19
C LEU A 199 -16.96 16.20 6.98
N THR A 200 -16.40 16.09 5.77
CA THR A 200 -17.17 15.94 4.52
C THR A 200 -16.72 14.69 3.79
N LEU A 201 -17.67 13.88 3.32
CA LEU A 201 -17.35 12.69 2.53
C LEU A 201 -16.69 13.09 1.21
N ARG A 202 -15.50 12.56 0.92
CA ARG A 202 -14.77 12.83 -0.34
C ARG A 202 -14.68 11.61 -1.24
N ALA A 203 -14.52 10.42 -0.66
CA ALA A 203 -14.41 9.19 -1.44
C ALA A 203 -15.06 8.01 -0.72
N THR A 204 -15.60 7.08 -1.51
CA THR A 204 -16.06 5.78 -1.00
C THR A 204 -16.12 4.74 -2.11
N ASN A 205 -15.91 3.46 -1.78
CA ASN A 205 -16.04 2.34 -2.71
C ASN A 205 -17.49 1.83 -2.85
N GLY A 206 -18.38 2.17 -1.90
CA GLY A 206 -19.71 1.60 -1.79
C GLY A 206 -20.84 2.62 -2.01
N PRO A 207 -22.07 2.30 -1.59
CA PRO A 207 -23.19 3.21 -1.74
C PRO A 207 -22.92 4.50 -0.96
N ARG A 208 -23.24 5.63 -1.59
CA ARG A 208 -23.14 6.93 -0.93
C ARG A 208 -24.24 7.04 0.14
N PRO A 209 -23.96 7.70 1.28
CA PRO A 209 -24.96 7.93 2.31
C PRO A 209 -26.11 8.82 1.81
N LEU A 210 -27.21 8.86 2.56
CA LEU A 210 -28.37 9.74 2.39
C LEU A 210 -27.88 11.21 2.48
N GLY A 211 -27.61 11.82 1.33
CA GLY A 211 -26.91 13.11 1.19
C GLY A 211 -25.85 13.13 0.09
N GLY A 212 -25.48 11.96 -0.44
CA GLY A 212 -24.48 11.83 -1.50
C GLY A 212 -23.10 12.28 -1.04
N MET A 213 -22.32 12.90 -1.95
CA MET A 213 -21.00 13.45 -1.64
C MET A 213 -21.05 14.71 -0.74
N HIS A 214 -22.24 15.22 -0.40
CA HIS A 214 -22.40 16.36 0.51
C HIS A 214 -22.71 15.93 1.94
N PHE A 215 -22.61 14.63 2.24
CA PHE A 215 -22.78 14.15 3.60
C PHE A 215 -21.68 14.71 4.51
N THR A 216 -22.11 15.31 5.62
CA THR A 216 -21.23 16.00 6.56
C THR A 216 -21.50 15.53 7.99
N LEU A 217 -20.44 15.52 8.81
CA LEU A 217 -20.48 15.17 10.22
C LEU A 217 -19.75 16.24 11.02
N ARG A 218 -20.25 16.59 12.21
CA ARG A 218 -19.51 17.48 13.11
C ARG A 218 -18.43 16.73 13.87
N LEU A 219 -17.44 17.45 14.38
CA LEU A 219 -16.53 16.91 15.39
C LEU A 219 -17.32 16.38 16.59
N GLY A 220 -16.95 15.16 17.03
CA GLY A 220 -17.64 14.42 18.09
C GLY A 220 -18.95 13.75 17.68
N GLU A 221 -19.43 13.95 16.45
CA GLU A 221 -20.64 13.31 15.93
C GLU A 221 -20.31 12.02 15.19
N GLY A 222 -20.96 10.92 15.57
CA GLY A 222 -20.65 9.63 14.95
C GLY A 222 -19.24 9.14 15.30
N TYR A 223 -18.85 7.99 14.75
CA TYR A 223 -17.57 7.34 14.99
C TYR A 223 -16.48 8.12 14.29
N SER A 224 -16.76 8.55 13.07
CA SER A 224 -15.85 9.39 12.29
C SER A 224 -15.60 10.73 12.99
N GLY A 225 -16.64 11.42 13.48
CA GLY A 225 -16.48 12.68 14.20
C GLY A 225 -15.80 12.51 15.56
N TRP A 226 -16.05 11.43 16.29
CA TRP A 226 -15.35 11.14 17.54
C TRP A 226 -13.85 10.90 17.33
N VAL A 227 -13.50 10.12 16.31
CA VAL A 227 -12.10 9.87 15.96
C VAL A 227 -11.41 11.16 15.51
N ALA A 228 -12.10 12.01 14.75
CA ALA A 228 -11.60 13.34 14.41
C ALA A 228 -11.36 14.22 15.65
N ASP A 229 -12.24 14.17 16.66
CA ASP A 229 -12.08 14.98 17.89
C ASP A 229 -10.96 14.46 18.80
N LYS A 230 -10.78 13.13 18.89
CA LYS A 230 -9.78 12.53 19.78
C LYS A 230 -8.43 12.27 19.11
N GLY A 231 -8.36 12.30 17.78
CA GLY A 231 -7.15 12.03 17.02
C GLY A 231 -6.58 10.63 17.23
N ARG A 232 -7.42 9.63 17.56
CA ARG A 232 -6.97 8.25 17.81
C ARG A 232 -7.89 7.20 17.19
N PRO A 233 -7.35 6.06 16.72
CA PRO A 233 -8.13 4.97 16.16
C PRO A 233 -9.24 4.47 17.09
N LEU A 234 -10.34 4.02 16.49
CA LEU A 234 -11.45 3.39 17.18
C LEU A 234 -11.90 2.15 16.40
N VAL A 235 -12.01 1.02 17.10
CA VAL A 235 -12.45 -0.26 16.54
C VAL A 235 -13.61 -0.77 17.37
N VAL A 236 -14.69 -1.14 16.70
CA VAL A 236 -15.94 -1.58 17.32
C VAL A 236 -16.43 -2.83 16.60
N GLN A 237 -16.63 -3.91 17.36
CA GLN A 237 -17.11 -5.18 16.81
C GLN A 237 -18.53 -5.10 16.25
N ASN A 238 -19.40 -4.36 16.94
CA ASN A 238 -20.80 -4.20 16.58
C ASN A 238 -21.29 -2.79 16.88
N ALA A 239 -21.22 -1.93 15.86
CA ALA A 239 -21.60 -0.54 15.91
C ALA A 239 -23.08 -0.30 16.25
N MET A 240 -23.96 -1.27 15.98
CA MET A 240 -25.40 -1.20 16.27
C MET A 240 -25.73 -1.24 17.77
N THR A 241 -24.76 -1.61 18.62
CA THR A 241 -24.97 -1.70 20.07
C THR A 241 -24.78 -0.36 20.79
N ASP A 242 -24.25 0.66 20.11
CA ASP A 242 -23.90 1.94 20.73
C ASP A 242 -24.85 3.07 20.30
N ALA A 243 -25.63 3.55 21.26
CA ALA A 243 -26.65 4.57 21.05
C ALA A 243 -26.08 5.96 20.69
N ASN A 244 -24.78 6.21 20.90
CA ASN A 244 -24.14 7.51 20.58
C ASN A 244 -23.98 7.74 19.07
N PHE A 245 -24.24 6.73 18.24
CA PHE A 245 -23.88 6.70 16.82
C PHE A 245 -25.06 6.74 15.85
N ALA A 246 -26.26 7.03 16.34
CA ALA A 246 -27.49 7.05 15.55
C ALA A 246 -27.41 7.96 14.30
N GLY A 247 -26.61 9.04 14.30
CA GLY A 247 -26.49 9.94 13.14
C GLY A 247 -25.77 9.30 11.94
N GLU A 248 -24.62 8.66 12.16
CA GLU A 248 -23.78 8.09 11.10
C GLU A 248 -24.26 6.70 10.65
N ALA A 249 -24.74 5.87 11.59
CA ALA A 249 -25.24 4.53 11.27
C ALA A 249 -26.51 4.54 10.40
N HIS A 250 -27.38 5.54 10.57
CA HIS A 250 -28.58 5.72 9.73
C HIS A 250 -28.29 6.48 8.43
N ALA A 251 -27.05 6.93 8.21
CA ALA A 251 -26.69 7.63 6.99
C ALA A 251 -26.70 6.69 5.77
N TYR A 252 -26.62 5.38 5.97
CA TYR A 252 -26.62 4.38 4.91
C TYR A 252 -27.93 3.56 4.93
N ASN A 253 -28.34 3.07 3.76
CA ASN A 253 -29.54 2.22 3.63
C ASN A 253 -29.31 0.76 4.10
N SER A 254 -28.13 0.46 4.64
CA SER A 254 -27.70 -0.87 5.07
C SER A 254 -27.21 -0.81 6.52
N GLU A 255 -27.43 -1.89 7.26
CA GLU A 255 -26.91 -2.03 8.63
C GLU A 255 -25.45 -2.51 8.58
N TYR A 256 -24.54 -1.69 9.12
CA TYR A 256 -23.13 -2.03 9.27
C TYR A 256 -22.82 -2.29 10.74
N HIS A 257 -22.19 -3.44 11.00
CA HIS A 257 -21.90 -3.93 12.34
C HIS A 257 -20.42 -3.75 12.68
N GLY A 258 -19.52 -4.45 11.99
CA GLY A 258 -18.08 -4.29 12.21
C GLY A 258 -17.61 -2.91 11.74
N LEU A 259 -16.90 -2.17 12.59
CA LEU A 259 -16.44 -0.83 12.28
C LEU A 259 -15.00 -0.60 12.76
N MET A 260 -14.20 0.02 11.89
CA MET A 260 -12.87 0.51 12.20
C MET A 260 -12.69 1.91 11.62
N VAL A 261 -12.34 2.88 12.46
CA VAL A 261 -12.20 4.28 12.09
C VAL A 261 -10.85 4.82 12.54
N LEU A 262 -10.11 5.43 11.61
CA LEU A 262 -8.75 5.92 11.84
C LEU A 262 -8.59 7.38 11.40
N PRO A 263 -7.89 8.21 12.18
CA PRO A 263 -7.63 9.58 11.80
C PRO A 263 -6.55 9.63 10.70
N ILE A 264 -6.70 10.58 9.78
CA ILE A 264 -5.69 10.94 8.78
C ILE A 264 -4.96 12.15 9.34
N ILE A 265 -3.76 11.93 9.85
CA ILE A 265 -2.95 12.97 10.49
C ILE A 265 -1.71 13.21 9.65
N PHE A 266 -1.46 14.48 9.34
CA PHE A 266 -0.22 14.91 8.73
C PHE A 266 0.77 15.32 9.82
N PHE A 267 1.92 14.65 9.86
CA PHE A 267 3.01 14.92 10.79
C PHE A 267 4.10 15.77 10.11
N GLY A 268 3.80 17.06 9.93
CA GLY A 268 4.71 18.05 9.34
C GLY A 268 5.45 18.87 10.39
N ASN A 269 5.52 20.19 10.19
CA ASN A 269 6.03 21.11 11.21
C ASN A 269 5.11 21.18 12.43
N ASP A 270 3.80 21.08 12.19
CA ASP A 270 2.77 20.95 13.21
C ASP A 270 1.94 19.70 12.89
N GLU A 271 1.43 19.05 13.94
CA GLU A 271 0.48 17.94 13.80
C GLU A 271 -0.89 18.48 13.40
N ARG A 272 -1.41 18.02 12.25
CA ARG A 272 -2.70 18.48 11.73
C ARG A 272 -3.60 17.32 11.31
N LEU A 273 -4.84 17.35 11.78
CA LEU A 273 -5.89 16.48 11.29
C LEU A 273 -6.29 16.89 9.87
N ILE A 274 -6.14 15.96 8.92
CA ILE A 274 -6.57 16.13 7.53
C ILE A 274 -7.96 15.54 7.33
N GLY A 275 -8.31 14.48 8.05
CA GLY A 275 -9.55 13.75 7.80
C GLY A 275 -9.62 12.44 8.58
N VAL A 276 -10.48 11.53 8.12
CA VAL A 276 -10.74 10.22 8.74
C VAL A 276 -11.00 9.17 7.65
N ILE A 277 -10.48 7.96 7.85
CA ILE A 277 -10.85 6.76 7.08
C ILE A 277 -11.79 5.92 7.94
N SER A 278 -12.96 5.59 7.41
CA SER A 278 -13.96 4.71 8.04
C SER A 278 -14.11 3.44 7.23
N VAL A 279 -13.91 2.29 7.87
CA VAL A 279 -14.05 0.95 7.32
C VAL A 279 -15.21 0.23 8.02
N GLN A 280 -16.14 -0.30 7.24
CA GLN A 280 -17.41 -0.84 7.69
C GLN A 280 -17.68 -2.22 7.06
N ALA A 281 -18.17 -3.14 7.88
CA ALA A 281 -18.60 -4.48 7.50
C ALA A 281 -20.06 -4.72 7.92
N THR A 282 -20.81 -5.42 7.08
CA THR A 282 -22.21 -5.81 7.33
C THR A 282 -22.33 -6.92 8.37
N GLU A 283 -21.24 -7.62 8.69
CA GLU A 283 -21.20 -8.61 9.76
C GLU A 283 -20.49 -8.07 10.99
N VAL A 284 -20.79 -8.65 12.16
CA VAL A 284 -20.02 -8.42 13.39
C VAL A 284 -18.61 -8.92 13.15
N ARG A 285 -17.60 -8.05 13.31
CA ARG A 285 -16.23 -8.38 12.94
C ARG A 285 -15.21 -7.85 13.94
N ASP A 286 -14.27 -8.73 14.29
CA ASP A 286 -13.04 -8.36 14.96
C ASP A 286 -11.97 -8.00 13.92
N PHE A 287 -11.46 -6.76 13.98
CA PHE A 287 -10.32 -6.35 13.17
C PHE A 287 -9.02 -6.72 13.88
N THR A 288 -8.15 -7.41 13.17
CA THR A 288 -6.82 -7.81 13.62
C THR A 288 -5.87 -6.61 13.70
N HIS A 289 -4.79 -6.75 14.48
CA HIS A 289 -3.77 -5.71 14.57
C HIS A 289 -3.12 -5.41 13.20
N ASP A 290 -2.90 -6.45 12.39
CA ASP A 290 -2.34 -6.32 11.05
C ASP A 290 -3.24 -5.50 10.11
N GLU A 291 -4.56 -5.66 10.21
CA GLU A 291 -5.53 -4.86 9.44
C GLU A 291 -5.54 -3.40 9.88
N ILE A 292 -5.50 -3.15 11.20
CA ILE A 292 -5.40 -1.79 11.75
C ILE A 292 -4.13 -1.11 11.24
N SER A 293 -2.97 -1.77 11.36
CA SER A 293 -1.69 -1.23 10.91
C SER A 293 -1.64 -0.99 9.40
N PHE A 294 -2.31 -1.81 8.61
CA PHE A 294 -2.43 -1.55 7.16
C PHE A 294 -3.18 -0.25 6.88
N VAL A 295 -4.32 -0.01 7.55
CA VAL A 295 -5.08 1.24 7.36
C VAL A 295 -4.34 2.45 7.92
N GLU A 296 -3.56 2.32 9.01
CA GLU A 296 -2.68 3.38 9.52
C GLU A 296 -1.65 3.82 8.46
N VAL A 297 -1.02 2.86 7.78
CA VAL A 297 -0.07 3.16 6.68
C VAL A 297 -0.77 3.86 5.52
N VAL A 298 -1.96 3.39 5.14
CA VAL A 298 -2.75 4.03 4.07
C VAL A 298 -3.13 5.45 4.47
N ALA A 299 -3.57 5.68 5.71
CA ALA A 299 -3.88 7.02 6.23
C ALA A 299 -2.67 7.96 6.14
N GLY A 300 -1.47 7.48 6.48
CA GLY A 300 -0.24 8.26 6.33
C GLY A 300 0.06 8.63 4.87
N ILE A 301 -0.14 7.72 3.92
CA ILE A 301 0.06 8.01 2.49
C ILE A 301 -0.97 9.02 1.99
N VAL A 302 -2.24 8.83 2.35
CA VAL A 302 -3.31 9.77 2.00
C VAL A 302 -3.02 11.16 2.54
N ALA A 303 -2.55 11.28 3.79
CA ALA A 303 -2.16 12.57 4.38
C ALA A 303 -1.08 13.28 3.54
N ILE A 304 -0.05 12.55 3.10
CA ILE A 304 1.03 13.08 2.26
C ILE A 304 0.53 13.47 0.87
N SER A 305 -0.28 12.62 0.23
CA SER A 305 -0.82 12.88 -1.11
C SER A 305 -1.73 14.12 -1.12
N ILE A 306 -2.53 14.33 -0.07
CA ILE A 306 -3.37 15.52 0.09
C ILE A 306 -2.52 16.77 0.28
N GLU A 307 -1.50 16.71 1.14
CA GLU A 307 -0.62 17.86 1.34
C GLU A 307 0.10 18.26 0.05
N ASN A 308 0.60 17.27 -0.69
CA ASN A 308 1.21 17.48 -1.99
C ASN A 308 0.21 18.09 -2.98
N GLY A 309 -1.01 17.56 -3.05
CA GLY A 309 -2.09 18.09 -3.91
C GLY A 309 -2.42 19.55 -3.60
N HIS A 310 -2.57 19.90 -2.32
CA HIS A 310 -2.84 21.26 -1.89
C HIS A 310 -1.70 22.23 -2.27
N LEU A 311 -0.44 21.80 -2.12
CA LEU A 311 0.74 22.56 -2.54
C LEU A 311 0.78 22.78 -4.06
N TYR A 312 0.41 21.77 -4.86
CA TYR A 312 0.35 21.89 -6.32
C TYR A 312 -0.79 22.80 -6.78
N GLU A 313 -1.98 22.70 -6.18
CA GLU A 313 -3.11 23.59 -6.48
C GLU A 313 -2.81 25.06 -6.15
N GLN A 314 -2.18 25.32 -4.99
CA GLN A 314 -1.73 26.67 -4.63
C GLN A 314 -0.73 27.23 -5.65
N THR A 315 0.17 26.38 -6.16
CA THR A 315 1.17 26.78 -7.16
C THR A 315 0.54 27.03 -8.53
N ASP A 316 -0.42 26.20 -8.96
CA ASP A 316 -1.15 26.38 -10.23
C ASP A 316 -2.03 27.64 -10.18
N GLU A 317 -2.70 27.90 -9.07
CA GLU A 317 -3.49 29.12 -8.88
C GLU A 317 -2.60 30.38 -8.89
N GLN A 318 -1.43 30.34 -8.25
CA GLN A 318 -0.44 31.42 -8.35
C GLN A 318 0.06 31.62 -9.78
N LEU A 319 0.29 30.54 -10.52
CA LEU A 319 0.71 30.60 -11.92
C LEU A 319 -0.40 31.18 -12.81
N ARG A 320 -1.66 30.75 -12.64
CA ARG A 320 -2.83 31.29 -13.33
C ARG A 320 -2.99 32.78 -13.07
N ARG A 321 -2.82 33.23 -11.82
CA ARG A 321 -2.84 34.65 -11.46
C ARG A 321 -1.76 35.43 -12.20
N LYS A 322 -0.52 34.93 -12.24
CA LYS A 322 0.57 35.56 -12.99
C LYS A 322 0.32 35.60 -14.49
N VAL A 323 -0.23 34.54 -15.08
CA VAL A 323 -0.61 34.52 -16.50
C VAL A 323 -1.70 35.55 -16.79
N HIS A 324 -2.71 35.66 -15.92
CA HIS A 324 -3.77 36.65 -16.05
C HIS A 324 -3.25 38.10 -15.92
N GLU A 325 -2.34 38.36 -14.99
CA GLU A 325 -1.67 39.65 -14.82
C GLU A 325 -0.86 40.03 -16.08
N LEU A 326 -0.04 39.09 -16.59
CA LEU A 326 0.73 39.29 -17.82
C LEU A 326 -0.16 39.52 -19.04
N ALA A 327 -1.27 38.79 -19.17
CA ALA A 327 -2.24 38.99 -20.25
C ALA A 327 -2.90 40.37 -20.16
N THR A 328 -3.19 40.85 -18.94
CA THR A 328 -3.74 42.18 -18.71
C THR A 328 -2.74 43.28 -19.07
N ILE A 329 -1.47 43.14 -18.65
CA ILE A 329 -0.39 44.04 -19.05
C ILE A 329 -0.23 44.06 -20.56
N HIS A 330 -0.18 42.89 -21.21
CA HIS A 330 -0.06 42.79 -22.67
C HIS A 330 -1.24 43.46 -23.39
N ARG A 331 -2.46 43.31 -22.88
CA ARG A 331 -3.66 43.99 -23.42
C ARG A 331 -3.57 45.51 -23.28
N VAL A 332 -3.10 46.01 -22.15
CA VAL A 332 -2.88 47.46 -21.93
C VAL A 332 -1.79 47.99 -22.86
N SER A 333 -0.66 47.28 -22.99
CA SER A 333 0.41 47.62 -23.93
C SER A 333 -0.06 47.64 -25.38
N TRP A 334 -0.96 46.73 -25.76
CA TRP A 334 -1.55 46.67 -27.10
C TRP A 334 -2.50 47.85 -27.38
N VAL A 335 -3.34 48.22 -26.41
CA VAL A 335 -4.19 49.42 -26.51
C VAL A 335 -3.34 50.69 -26.65
N ILE A 336 -2.27 50.83 -25.86
CA ILE A 336 -1.35 51.96 -25.95
C ILE A 336 -0.65 52.03 -27.32
N ALA A 337 -0.22 50.87 -27.86
CA ALA A 337 0.37 50.79 -29.19
C ALA A 337 -0.63 51.14 -30.32
N SER A 338 -1.92 50.79 -30.15
CA SER A 338 -2.97 51.11 -31.12
C SER A 338 -3.34 52.60 -31.18
N THR A 339 -3.01 53.37 -30.15
CA THR A 339 -3.25 54.83 -30.10
C THR A 339 -2.29 55.68 -30.94
N LEU A 340 -1.30 55.09 -31.62
CA LEU A 340 -0.26 55.83 -32.37
C LEU A 340 -0.56 56.02 -33.87
N ASN A 341 -1.73 55.63 -34.37
CA ASN A 341 -2.14 55.89 -35.76
C ASN A 341 -3.24 56.98 -35.82
N LEU A 342 -2.79 58.24 -35.74
CA LEU A 342 -3.65 59.41 -35.62
C LEU A 342 -4.74 59.46 -36.70
N ASP A 343 -4.42 59.09 -37.94
CA ASP A 343 -5.35 59.13 -39.07
C ASP A 343 -6.51 58.13 -38.91
N GLU A 344 -6.24 56.91 -38.42
CA GLU A 344 -7.27 55.89 -38.19
C GLU A 344 -8.19 56.27 -37.03
N VAL A 345 -7.63 56.87 -35.97
CA VAL A 345 -8.40 57.36 -34.83
C VAL A 345 -9.32 58.50 -35.24
N LEU A 346 -8.81 59.49 -35.99
CA LEU A 346 -9.61 60.62 -36.44
C LEU A 346 -10.72 60.19 -37.41
N GLN A 347 -10.45 59.21 -38.28
CA GLN A 347 -11.46 58.65 -39.18
C GLN A 347 -12.55 57.85 -38.44
N MET A 348 -12.18 57.15 -37.35
CA MET A 348 -13.15 56.50 -36.48
C MET A 348 -14.03 57.53 -35.76
N ILE A 349 -13.44 58.64 -35.28
CA ILE A 349 -14.18 59.71 -34.60
C ILE A 349 -15.20 60.35 -35.55
N THR A 350 -14.82 60.69 -36.79
CA THR A 350 -15.76 61.30 -37.75
C THR A 350 -16.93 60.37 -38.07
N THR A 351 -16.67 59.07 -38.20
CA THR A 351 -17.70 58.05 -38.44
C THR A 351 -18.67 57.96 -37.26
N GLN A 352 -18.18 57.85 -36.03
CA GLN A 352 -19.03 57.74 -34.83
C GLN A 352 -19.81 59.04 -34.55
N ALA A 353 -19.23 60.22 -34.81
CA ALA A 353 -19.89 61.51 -34.58
C ALA A 353 -21.12 61.71 -35.48
N VAL A 354 -21.09 61.23 -36.73
CA VAL A 354 -22.27 61.22 -37.62
C VAL A 354 -23.37 60.33 -37.06
N HIS A 355 -23.02 59.10 -36.64
CA HIS A 355 -24.00 58.17 -36.06
C HIS A 355 -24.67 58.70 -34.79
N LEU A 356 -23.92 59.40 -33.93
CA LEU A 356 -24.45 59.95 -32.67
C LEU A 356 -25.25 61.24 -32.86
N SER A 357 -24.86 62.11 -33.78
CA SER A 357 -25.52 63.40 -34.00
C SER A 357 -26.72 63.33 -34.94
N GLY A 358 -26.81 62.28 -35.76
CA GLY A 358 -27.78 62.17 -36.85
C GLY A 358 -27.49 63.12 -38.03
N ALA A 359 -26.35 63.80 -38.03
CA ALA A 359 -25.94 64.67 -39.13
C ALA A 359 -25.49 63.84 -40.35
N GLU A 360 -25.68 64.37 -41.56
CA GLU A 360 -25.28 63.67 -42.78
C GLU A 360 -23.76 63.69 -43.02
N ARG A 361 -23.04 64.65 -42.41
CA ARG A 361 -21.61 64.87 -42.62
C ARG A 361 -20.93 65.37 -41.36
N PHE A 362 -19.64 65.04 -41.23
CA PHE A 362 -18.80 65.52 -40.14
C PHE A 362 -17.36 65.72 -40.63
N CYS A 363 -16.72 66.82 -40.23
CA CYS A 363 -15.34 67.13 -40.60
C CYS A 363 -14.57 67.61 -39.38
N ILE A 364 -13.33 67.12 -39.25
CA ILE A 364 -12.34 67.64 -38.31
C ILE A 364 -11.38 68.51 -39.12
N PHE A 365 -11.19 69.74 -38.66
CA PHE A 365 -10.26 70.68 -39.27
C PHE A 365 -9.05 70.88 -38.38
N GLU A 366 -7.88 71.00 -38.99
CA GLU A 366 -6.65 71.43 -38.34
C GLU A 366 -6.34 72.86 -38.77
N LEU A 367 -5.93 73.69 -37.80
CA LEU A 367 -5.52 75.07 -38.05
C LEU A 367 -4.03 75.12 -38.34
N ASP A 368 -3.68 75.63 -39.51
CA ASP A 368 -2.33 76.13 -39.76
C ASP A 368 -2.20 77.52 -39.08
N PRO A 369 -1.38 77.63 -38.02
CA PRO A 369 -1.26 78.86 -37.25
C PRO A 369 -0.55 79.98 -38.02
N ASP A 370 0.34 79.63 -38.96
CA ASP A 370 1.14 80.59 -39.72
C ASP A 370 0.32 81.20 -40.85
N LEU A 371 -0.47 80.38 -41.55
CA LEU A 371 -1.33 80.83 -42.65
C LEU A 371 -2.72 81.30 -42.18
N ARG A 372 -3.07 81.07 -40.90
CA ARG A 372 -4.40 81.31 -40.30
C ARG A 372 -5.53 80.72 -41.16
N ARG A 373 -5.32 79.48 -41.62
CA ARG A 373 -6.27 78.72 -42.44
C ARG A 373 -6.50 77.34 -41.87
N LEU A 374 -7.71 76.84 -42.07
CA LEU A 374 -8.15 75.52 -41.66
C LEU A 374 -8.17 74.59 -42.87
N HIS A 375 -7.54 73.42 -42.75
CA HIS A 375 -7.65 72.30 -43.70
C HIS A 375 -8.36 71.11 -43.05
N VAL A 376 -8.97 70.27 -43.87
CA VAL A 376 -9.65 69.06 -43.39
C VAL A 376 -8.60 68.02 -43.00
N LEU A 377 -8.61 67.57 -41.75
CA LEU A 377 -7.74 66.53 -41.23
C LEU A 377 -8.42 65.14 -41.29
N ALA A 378 -9.73 65.06 -41.09
CA ALA A 378 -10.54 63.86 -41.29
C ALA A 378 -11.99 64.22 -41.60
N HIS A 379 -12.71 63.36 -42.32
CA HIS A 379 -14.12 63.63 -42.66
C HIS A 379 -14.95 62.37 -42.89
N TYR A 380 -16.26 62.51 -42.76
CA TYR A 380 -17.28 61.52 -43.12
C TYR A 380 -18.40 62.17 -43.94
N GLY A 381 -18.83 61.50 -45.01
CA GLY A 381 -19.92 61.95 -45.89
C GLY A 381 -19.56 63.09 -46.86
N LEU A 382 -18.27 63.45 -46.96
CA LEU A 382 -17.72 64.41 -47.93
C LEU A 382 -16.87 63.68 -48.97
N ASP A 383 -16.84 64.17 -50.21
CA ASP A 383 -15.96 63.64 -51.26
C ASP A 383 -14.49 63.99 -50.98
N ASN A 384 -13.58 63.02 -51.12
CA ASN A 384 -12.16 63.19 -50.80
C ASN A 384 -11.46 64.25 -51.69
N GLY A 385 -11.88 64.37 -52.95
CA GLY A 385 -11.39 65.39 -53.87
C GLY A 385 -11.82 66.79 -53.45
N LEU A 386 -13.03 66.93 -52.92
CA LEU A 386 -13.50 68.20 -52.37
C LEU A 386 -12.83 68.53 -51.03
N ALA A 387 -12.68 67.55 -50.14
CA ALA A 387 -12.12 67.71 -48.79
C ALA A 387 -10.70 68.28 -48.80
N SER A 388 -9.86 67.75 -49.69
CA SER A 388 -8.45 68.14 -49.86
C SER A 388 -8.25 69.58 -50.37
N HIS A 389 -9.29 70.20 -50.95
CA HIS A 389 -9.24 71.56 -51.50
C HIS A 389 -9.93 72.60 -50.61
N ILE A 390 -10.58 72.18 -49.52
CA ILE A 390 -11.22 73.11 -48.60
C ILE A 390 -10.17 73.79 -47.74
N GLN A 391 -10.04 75.11 -47.93
CA GLN A 391 -9.28 75.99 -47.07
C GLN A 391 -10.16 77.12 -46.56
N ILE A 392 -10.33 77.19 -45.23
CA ILE A 392 -11.20 78.18 -44.59
C ILE A 392 -10.34 79.15 -43.79
N GLY A 393 -10.46 80.44 -44.04
CA GLY A 393 -9.77 81.45 -43.23
C GLY A 393 -10.40 81.61 -41.84
N VAL A 394 -9.59 81.97 -40.84
CA VAL A 394 -10.11 82.33 -39.51
C VAL A 394 -11.12 83.50 -39.62
N GLY A 395 -12.28 83.35 -38.98
CA GLY A 395 -13.43 84.26 -39.06
C GLY A 395 -14.42 83.98 -40.21
N GLN A 396 -14.07 83.09 -41.15
CA GLN A 396 -14.97 82.71 -42.26
C GLN A 396 -15.85 81.52 -41.89
N CYS A 397 -17.07 81.51 -42.44
CA CYS A 397 -18.11 80.50 -42.19
C CYS A 397 -18.32 80.19 -40.69
N CYS A 398 -18.98 79.07 -40.38
CA CYS A 398 -19.18 78.65 -39.01
C CYS A 398 -17.86 78.17 -38.39
N ALA A 399 -17.08 77.33 -39.09
CA ALA A 399 -15.86 76.74 -38.57
C ALA A 399 -14.75 77.77 -38.28
N GLY A 400 -14.47 78.69 -39.22
CA GLY A 400 -13.47 79.74 -39.01
C GLY A 400 -13.89 80.74 -37.93
N ARG A 401 -15.19 81.02 -37.77
CA ARG A 401 -15.69 81.87 -36.68
C ARG A 401 -15.61 81.18 -35.32
N CYS A 402 -15.81 79.86 -35.24
CA CYS A 402 -15.58 79.10 -34.01
C CYS A 402 -14.12 79.22 -33.57
N VAL A 403 -13.17 79.12 -34.49
CA VAL A 403 -11.74 79.31 -34.18
C VAL A 403 -11.42 80.74 -33.75
N GLN A 404 -12.05 81.75 -34.37
CA GLN A 404 -11.85 83.16 -34.00
C GLN A 404 -12.40 83.49 -32.61
N THR A 405 -13.54 82.92 -32.25
CA THR A 405 -14.29 83.29 -31.03
C THR A 405 -14.12 82.31 -29.87
N GLY A 406 -13.59 81.11 -30.14
CA GLY A 406 -13.47 80.01 -29.17
C GLY A 406 -14.81 79.45 -28.69
N ARG A 407 -15.90 79.73 -29.42
CA ARG A 407 -17.28 79.36 -29.06
C ARG A 407 -18.02 78.73 -30.22
#